data_AF-A0A5B8CRZ3-F1
#
_entry.id   AF-A0A5B8CRZ3-F1
#
_cell.length_a   1.000
_cell.length_b   1.000
_cell.length_c   1.000
_cell.angle_alpha   90.00
_cell.angle_beta   90.00
_cell.angle_gamma   90.00
#
_symmetry.space_group_name_H-M   'P 1'
#
loop_
_entity.id
_entity.type
_entity.pdbx_description
1 polymer ?
#
loop_
_entity_poly.entity_id
_entity_poly.type
_entity_poly.pdbx_seq_one_letter_code
_entity_poly.pdbx_strand_id
1 'polypeptide(L)'
;MGMLNKLPDGVRYPSHKEWQLLKKLPKWLLLGSLVFATPVLYAWWQHGDLLTHDVPRTAMFLGFLFTFWFFIGVLMIGLIVIIIMKGPGYVSDPYYLPKEDKSLENPPKR
;
A
#
# COMPACT_ATOMS: atom_id res chain seq x y z
N MET A 1 12.46 16.02 16.91
CA MET A 1 11.09 16.27 16.41
C MET A 1 10.60 14.99 15.76
N GLY A 2 9.48 14.43 16.21
CA GLY A 2 8.98 13.15 15.69
C GLY A 2 8.30 13.35 14.33
N MET A 3 8.53 12.45 13.38
CA MET A 3 7.96 12.53 12.02
C MET A 3 6.42 12.49 11.97
N LEU A 4 5.74 12.11 13.06
CA LEU A 4 4.28 12.04 13.14
C LEU A 4 3.79 12.52 14.52
N ASN A 5 2.95 13.55 14.55
CA ASN A 5 2.32 14.07 15.76
C ASN A 5 1.10 13.24 16.13
N LYS A 6 0.95 12.90 17.42
CA LYS A 6 -0.19 12.12 17.94
C LYS A 6 -1.04 12.96 18.88
N LEU A 7 -2.35 12.74 18.86
CA LEU A 7 -3.25 13.26 19.88
C LEU A 7 -3.01 12.56 21.24
N PRO A 8 -2.90 13.31 22.35
CA PRO A 8 -2.72 12.73 23.68
C PRO A 8 -3.89 11.83 24.11
N ASP A 9 -5.12 12.13 23.68
CA ASP A 9 -6.35 11.37 23.99
C ASP A 9 -6.99 10.70 22.76
N GLY A 10 -6.18 10.40 21.73
CA GLY A 10 -6.68 9.82 20.48
C GLY A 10 -7.21 8.39 20.64
N VAL A 11 -8.43 8.13 20.14
CA VAL A 11 -8.98 6.77 20.03
C VAL A 11 -8.16 5.96 19.02
N ARG A 12 -7.60 4.84 19.47
CA ARG A 12 -6.83 3.94 18.60
C ARG A 12 -7.76 2.92 17.93
N TYR A 13 -7.85 2.98 16.61
CA TYR A 13 -8.56 1.95 15.85
C TYR A 13 -7.63 0.77 15.53
N PRO A 14 -8.12 -0.49 15.60
CA PRO A 14 -7.31 -1.65 15.28
C PRO A 14 -7.08 -1.77 13.75
N SER A 15 -5.81 -1.77 13.33
CA SER A 15 -5.36 -2.01 11.94
C SER A 15 -5.01 -3.47 11.64
N HIS A 16 -5.73 -4.41 12.27
CA HIS A 16 -5.32 -5.82 12.33
C HIS A 16 -5.26 -6.50 10.96
N LYS A 17 -6.24 -6.27 10.08
CA LYS A 17 -6.31 -6.97 8.77
C LYS A 17 -5.31 -6.39 7.78
N GLU A 18 -5.19 -5.07 7.76
CA GLU A 18 -4.31 -4.31 6.87
C GLU A 18 -2.84 -4.67 7.14
N TRP A 19 -2.48 -4.79 8.42
CA TRP A 19 -1.14 -5.22 8.83
C TRP A 19 -0.83 -6.68 8.47
N GLN A 20 -1.81 -7.58 8.59
CA GLN A 20 -1.65 -8.97 8.17
C GLN A 20 -1.45 -9.10 6.65
N LEU A 21 -2.20 -8.32 5.87
CA LEU A 21 -2.06 -8.25 4.42
C LEU A 21 -0.66 -7.73 4.03
N LEU A 22 -0.21 -6.63 4.64
CA LEU A 22 1.11 -6.05 4.37
C LEU A 22 2.24 -7.05 4.64
N LYS A 23 2.15 -7.85 5.71
CA LYS A 23 3.13 -8.90 6.02
C LYS A 23 3.14 -10.06 5.02
N LYS A 24 2.00 -10.36 4.39
CA LYS A 24 1.89 -11.43 3.40
C LYS A 24 2.36 -10.98 2.02
N LEU A 25 2.29 -9.68 1.72
CA LEU A 25 2.61 -9.14 0.41
C LEU A 25 3.99 -9.51 -0.15
N PRO A 26 5.08 -9.47 0.64
CA PRO A 26 6.40 -9.88 0.14
C PRO A 26 6.43 -11.31 -0.38
N LYS A 27 5.65 -12.22 0.22
CA LYS A 27 5.54 -13.62 -0.25
C LYS A 27 4.84 -13.69 -1.60
N TRP A 28 3.78 -12.91 -1.79
CA TRP A 28 3.07 -12.81 -3.07
C TRP A 28 3.94 -12.18 -4.16
N LEU A 29 4.72 -11.15 -3.80
CA LEU A 29 5.69 -10.55 -4.72
C LEU A 29 6.69 -11.59 -5.20
N LEU A 30 7.28 -12.37 -4.29
CA LEU A 30 8.24 -13.41 -4.64
C LEU A 30 7.61 -14.48 -5.53
N LEU A 31 6.43 -14.99 -5.15
CA LEU A 31 5.74 -16.03 -5.91
C LEU A 31 5.36 -15.56 -7.32
N GLY A 32 4.75 -14.37 -7.44
CA GLY A 32 4.37 -13.82 -8.74
C GLY A 32 5.58 -13.47 -9.61
N SER A 33 6.65 -12.94 -9.01
CA SER A 33 7.89 -12.68 -9.73
C SER A 33 8.47 -13.97 -10.30
N LEU A 34 8.45 -15.05 -9.53
CA LEU A 34 8.95 -16.36 -9.97
C LEU A 34 8.12 -16.89 -11.14
N VAL A 35 6.78 -16.78 -11.07
CA VAL A 35 5.88 -17.20 -12.15
C VAL A 35 6.17 -16.47 -13.46
N PHE A 36 6.29 -15.14 -13.44
CA PHE A 36 6.52 -14.36 -14.66
C PHE A 36 7.97 -14.41 -15.15
N ALA A 37 8.95 -14.56 -14.25
CA ALA A 37 10.36 -14.67 -14.61
C ALA A 37 10.74 -16.06 -15.14
N THR A 38 10.03 -17.13 -14.75
CA THR A 38 10.32 -18.51 -15.18
C THR A 38 10.42 -18.66 -16.70
N PRO A 39 9.46 -18.24 -17.53
CA PRO A 39 9.55 -18.40 -18.99
C PRO A 39 10.72 -17.60 -19.59
N VAL A 40 11.04 -16.43 -19.03
CA VAL A 40 12.18 -15.60 -19.47
C VAL A 40 13.51 -16.28 -19.14
N LEU A 41 13.65 -16.77 -17.91
CA LEU A 41 14.83 -17.51 -17.46
C LEU A 41 15.02 -18.81 -18.25
N TYR A 42 13.93 -19.52 -18.53
CA TYR A 42 13.95 -20.73 -19.34
C TYR A 42 14.40 -20.44 -20.78
N ALA A 43 13.86 -19.40 -21.41
CA ALA A 43 14.28 -18.98 -22.75
C ALA A 43 15.77 -18.60 -22.79
N TRP A 44 16.24 -17.86 -21.78
CA TRP A 44 17.66 -17.53 -21.65
C TRP A 44 18.54 -18.78 -21.46
N TRP A 45 18.11 -19.73 -20.64
CA TRP A 45 18.85 -20.98 -20.41
C TRP A 45 18.98 -21.83 -21.69
N GLN A 46 17.93 -21.87 -22.53
CA GLN A 46 17.93 -22.68 -23.75
C GLN A 46 18.74 -22.05 -24.89
N HIS A 47 18.63 -20.74 -25.07
CA HIS A 47 19.19 -20.07 -26.25
C HIS A 47 20.43 -19.21 -25.95
N GLY A 48 20.73 -18.94 -24.68
CA GLY A 48 21.83 -18.07 -24.26
C GLY A 48 21.62 -16.58 -24.53
N ASP A 49 20.59 -16.23 -25.33
CA ASP A 49 20.25 -14.87 -25.70
C ASP A 49 18.72 -14.68 -25.74
N LEU A 50 18.29 -13.51 -25.27
CA LEU A 50 16.90 -13.10 -25.16
C LEU A 50 16.43 -12.27 -26.39
N LEU A 51 17.37 -11.78 -27.20
CA LEU A 51 17.12 -10.83 -28.29
C LEU A 51 17.09 -11.49 -29.67
N THR A 52 17.47 -12.76 -29.78
CA THR A 52 17.56 -13.47 -31.06
C THR A 52 16.40 -14.44 -31.31
N HIS A 53 15.77 -14.99 -30.26
CA HIS A 53 14.66 -15.93 -30.39
C HIS A 53 13.44 -15.45 -29.60
N ASP A 54 12.26 -15.46 -30.23
CA ASP A 54 10.96 -15.17 -29.59
C ASP A 54 10.90 -13.84 -28.79
N VAL A 55 11.60 -12.80 -29.26
CA VAL A 55 11.58 -11.44 -28.70
C VAL A 55 10.19 -10.94 -28.26
N PRO A 56 9.11 -11.05 -29.06
CA PRO A 56 7.79 -10.56 -28.62
C PRO A 56 7.26 -11.30 -27.40
N ARG A 57 7.53 -12.60 -27.26
CA ARG A 57 7.13 -13.40 -26.11
C ARG A 57 7.92 -12.98 -24.87
N THR A 58 9.23 -12.84 -24.99
CA THR A 58 10.10 -12.38 -23.89
C THR A 58 9.68 -11.01 -23.40
N ALA A 59 9.44 -10.07 -24.31
CA ALA A 59 8.99 -8.72 -23.98
C ALA A 59 7.62 -8.72 -23.28
N MET A 60 6.69 -9.58 -23.70
CA MET A 60 5.37 -9.73 -23.07
C MET A 60 5.48 -10.19 -21.60
N PHE A 61 6.26 -11.24 -21.31
CA PHE A 61 6.45 -11.71 -19.93
C PHE A 61 7.20 -10.73 -19.06
N LEU A 62 8.20 -10.03 -19.62
CA LEU A 62 8.89 -8.94 -18.93
C LEU A 62 7.92 -7.80 -18.59
N GLY A 63 7.05 -7.45 -19.54
CA GLY A 63 5.96 -6.49 -19.34
C GLY A 63 5.04 -6.91 -18.19
N PHE A 64 4.57 -8.15 -18.17
CA PHE A 64 3.75 -8.68 -17.07
C PHE A 64 4.48 -8.66 -15.72
N LEU A 65 5.77 -8.96 -15.69
CA LEU A 65 6.58 -8.90 -14.48
C LEU A 65 6.59 -7.47 -13.91
N PHE A 66 6.89 -6.47 -14.75
CA PHE A 66 6.92 -5.07 -14.31
C PHE A 66 5.53 -4.55 -13.94
N THR A 67 4.50 -4.90 -14.71
CA THR A 67 3.10 -4.56 -14.37
C THR A 67 2.71 -5.17 -13.02
N PHE A 68 3.07 -6.42 -12.75
CA PHE A 68 2.82 -7.07 -11.46
C PHE A 68 3.52 -6.35 -10.31
N TRP A 69 4.81 -6.01 -10.47
CA TRP A 69 5.55 -5.22 -9.47
C TRP A 69 4.90 -3.87 -9.20
N PHE A 70 4.43 -3.18 -10.24
CA PHE A 70 3.74 -1.92 -10.10
C PHE A 70 2.46 -2.06 -9.25
N PHE A 71 1.60 -3.03 -9.56
CA PHE A 71 0.37 -3.26 -8.78
C PHE A 71 0.66 -3.64 -7.33
N ILE A 72 1.66 -4.48 -7.08
CA ILE A 72 2.08 -4.82 -5.71
C ILE A 72 2.60 -3.57 -4.99
N GLY A 73 3.38 -2.73 -5.66
CA GLY A 73 3.89 -1.47 -5.11
C GLY A 73 2.78 -0.49 -4.72
N VAL A 74 1.81 -0.28 -5.61
CA VAL A 74 0.63 0.55 -5.31
C VAL A 74 -0.15 0.01 -4.12
N LEU A 75 -0.34 -1.30 -4.06
CA LEU A 75 -1.07 -1.95 -2.97
C LEU A 75 -0.31 -1.88 -1.62
N MET A 76 1.03 -1.98 -1.62
CA MET A 76 1.87 -1.73 -0.44
C MET A 76 1.65 -0.32 0.09
N ILE A 77 1.75 0.68 -0.79
CA ILE A 77 1.62 2.08 -0.41
C ILE A 77 0.21 2.34 0.14
N GLY A 78 -0.83 1.83 -0.54
CA GLY A 78 -2.22 1.95 -0.06
C GLY A 78 -2.43 1.35 1.33
N LEU A 79 -1.90 0.16 1.60
CA LEU A 79 -1.99 -0.46 2.93
C LEU A 79 -1.26 0.37 4.00
N ILE A 80 -0.06 0.89 3.69
CA ILE A 80 0.70 1.75 4.60
C ILE A 80 -0.10 3.02 4.92
N VAL A 81 -0.67 3.66 3.91
CA VAL A 81 -1.51 4.85 4.08
C VAL A 81 -2.70 4.55 4.97
N ILE A 82 -3.42 3.45 4.76
CA ILE A 82 -4.57 3.07 5.61
C ILE A 82 -4.13 2.82 7.05
N ILE A 83 -3.00 2.14 7.27
CA ILE A 83 -2.46 1.89 8.62
C ILE A 83 -2.12 3.21 9.32
N ILE A 84 -1.57 4.18 8.60
CA ILE A 84 -1.26 5.51 9.14
C ILE A 84 -2.55 6.27 9.45
N MET A 85 -3.48 6.36 8.50
CA MET A 85 -4.75 7.09 8.67
C MET A 85 -5.61 6.52 9.80
N LYS A 86 -5.64 5.20 9.95
CA LYS A 86 -6.38 4.49 11.00
C LYS A 86 -5.60 4.37 12.32
N GLY A 87 -4.37 4.89 12.37
CA GLY A 87 -3.42 4.71 13.46
C GLY A 87 -3.86 5.32 14.81
N PRO A 88 -2.92 5.53 15.76
CA PRO A 88 -3.19 6.03 17.11
C PRO A 88 -3.58 7.51 17.18
N GLY A 89 -4.40 8.00 16.24
CA GLY A 89 -4.78 9.42 16.14
C GLY A 89 -3.61 10.30 15.68
N TYR A 90 -3.01 10.00 14.52
CA TYR A 90 -2.04 10.91 13.92
C TYR A 90 -2.73 12.16 13.41
N VAL A 91 -2.13 13.33 13.67
CA VAL A 91 -2.67 14.64 13.29
C VAL A 91 -1.83 15.21 12.15
N SER A 92 -2.48 15.57 11.05
CA SER A 92 -1.83 16.30 9.94
C SER A 92 -1.62 17.77 10.28
N ASP A 93 -2.63 18.44 10.87
CA ASP A 93 -2.55 19.80 11.41
C ASP A 93 -3.51 19.95 12.61
N PRO A 94 -3.05 20.41 13.79
CA PRO A 94 -3.94 20.66 14.93
C PRO A 94 -4.79 21.89 14.64
N TYR A 95 -6.07 21.69 14.35
CA TYR A 95 -7.04 22.78 14.32
C TYR A 95 -7.46 23.15 15.75
N TYR A 96 -7.23 24.41 16.12
CA TYR A 96 -7.76 24.96 17.37
C TYR A 96 -9.26 25.18 17.21
N LEU A 97 -10.05 24.28 17.78
CA LEU A 97 -11.50 24.44 17.87
C LEU A 97 -11.80 25.56 18.89
N PRO A 98 -12.59 26.58 18.53
CA PRO A 98 -13.15 27.51 19.49
C PRO A 98 -13.93 26.75 20.56
N LYS A 99 -13.99 27.31 21.77
CA LYS A 99 -14.74 26.70 22.89
C LYS A 99 -16.20 26.51 22.47
N GLU A 100 -16.71 25.29 22.63
CA GLU A 100 -18.08 24.92 22.26
C GLU A 100 -19.11 25.81 22.97
N ASP A 101 -20.01 26.43 22.19
CA ASP A 101 -21.11 27.23 22.71
C ASP A 101 -22.37 26.36 22.88
N LYS A 102 -22.60 25.94 24.13
CA LYS A 102 -23.73 25.09 24.51
C LYS A 102 -25.11 25.75 24.34
N SER A 103 -25.16 27.07 24.11
CA SER A 103 -26.43 27.77 23.87
C SER A 103 -27.07 27.36 22.54
N LEU A 104 -26.26 26.87 21.59
CA LEU A 104 -26.71 26.44 20.26
C LEU A 104 -27.29 25.01 20.24
N GLU A 105 -27.07 24.22 21.29
CA GLU A 105 -27.53 22.82 21.38
C GLU A 105 -29.03 22.70 21.74
N ASN A 106 -29.60 23.71 22.39
CA ASN A 106 -31.02 23.77 22.73
C ASN A 106 -31.72 24.84 21.90
N PRO A 107 -32.17 24.52 20.66
CA PRO A 107 -33.00 25.45 19.91
C PRO A 107 -34.27 25.75 20.72
N PRO A 108 -34.73 27.02 20.76
CA PRO A 108 -35.94 27.38 21.48
C PRO A 108 -37.11 26.55 20.95
N LYS A 109 -37.84 25.90 21.86
CA LYS A 109 -39.10 25.20 21.52
C LYS A 109 -40.07 26.24 20.94
N ARG A 110 -40.39 26.10 19.65
CA ARG A 110 -41.45 26.85 18.98
C ARG A 110 -42.81 26.50 19.53
#